data_AF-A0A821TA11-F1
#
_entry.id   AF-A0A821TA11-F1
#
_cell.length_a   1.000
_cell.length_b   1.000
_cell.length_c   1.000
_cell.angle_alpha   90.00
_cell.angle_beta   90.00
_cell.angle_gamma   90.00
#
_symmetry.space_group_name_H-M   'P 1'
#
loop_
_entity.id
_entity.type
_entity.pdbx_description
1 polymer ?
#
loop_
_entity_poly.entity_id
_entity_poly.type
_entity_poly.pdbx_seq_one_letter_code
_entity_poly.pdbx_strand_id
1 'polypeptide(L)'
;SKHVLIKLATSSQLSRPDKHDKMDCKGIETVRRDNCELVASLISTCLEKLLIERDPNGAVEYVKSVISDLLCNRIDISQLVISKELTKTDAEYANKQPHVELANKMRKRDPGSAPNLGDRVPYVIIPGTKNQPAYERAE
;
A
#
# COMPACT_ATOMS: atom_id res chain seq x y z
N SER A 1 16.21 -14.28 -7.49
CA SER A 1 16.46 -12.82 -7.54
C SER A 1 15.43 -12.11 -8.38
N LYS A 2 14.48 -11.40 -7.75
CA LYS A 2 13.54 -10.53 -8.48
C LYS A 2 14.30 -9.27 -8.87
N HIS A 3 14.54 -9.09 -10.17
CA HIS A 3 15.21 -7.90 -10.68
C HIS A 3 14.21 -6.75 -10.67
N VAL A 4 14.49 -5.71 -9.89
CA VAL A 4 13.74 -4.44 -9.94
C VAL A 4 14.17 -3.73 -11.22
N LEU A 5 13.24 -3.51 -12.14
CA LEU A 5 13.49 -2.82 -13.40
C LEU A 5 12.72 -1.50 -13.39
N ILE A 6 13.44 -0.41 -13.15
CA ILE A 6 12.93 0.94 -13.36
C ILE A 6 13.34 1.35 -14.76
N LYS A 7 12.37 1.48 -15.67
CA LYS A 7 12.61 1.98 -17.03
C LYS A 7 11.78 3.25 -17.22
N LEU A 8 12.40 4.29 -17.78
CA LEU A 8 11.64 5.39 -18.36
C LEU A 8 11.09 4.88 -19.69
N ALA A 9 9.78 4.71 -19.80
CA ALA A 9 9.16 4.23 -21.02
C ALA A 9 8.91 5.42 -21.95
N THR A 10 9.46 5.35 -23.16
CA THR A 10 9.07 6.22 -24.27
C THR A 10 7.94 5.53 -25.02
N SER A 11 6.76 6.16 -25.10
CA SER A 11 5.65 5.55 -25.85
C SER A 11 5.96 5.63 -27.35
N SER A 12 5.74 4.53 -28.04
CA SER A 12 5.94 4.40 -29.47
C SER A 12 4.79 5.08 -30.21
N GLN A 13 4.83 6.41 -30.33
CA GLN A 13 4.43 7.22 -31.47
C GLN A 13 4.52 8.71 -31.06
N LEU A 14 5.50 9.41 -31.63
CA LEU A 14 5.74 10.86 -31.54
C LEU A 14 6.32 11.40 -30.20
N SER A 15 7.44 10.84 -29.72
CA SER A 15 8.18 11.42 -28.60
C SER A 15 9.11 12.55 -29.06
N ARG A 16 8.93 13.73 -28.47
CA ARG A 16 9.90 14.83 -28.55
C ARG A 16 11.19 14.38 -27.85
N PRO A 17 12.38 14.63 -28.40
CA PRO A 17 13.65 14.14 -27.83
C PRO A 17 13.97 14.67 -26.42
N ASP A 18 13.23 15.68 -25.93
CA ASP A 18 13.44 16.35 -24.65
C ASP A 18 12.48 15.93 -23.51
N LYS A 19 11.49 15.04 -23.74
CA LYS A 19 10.51 14.68 -22.70
C LYS A 19 10.28 13.18 -22.58
N HIS A 20 10.42 12.67 -21.36
CA HIS A 20 10.02 11.32 -20.98
C HIS A 20 8.49 11.25 -20.80
N ASP A 21 7.85 10.30 -21.48
CA ASP A 21 6.38 10.16 -21.47
C ASP A 21 5.84 9.62 -20.14
N LYS A 22 6.48 8.58 -19.59
CA LYS A 22 6.00 7.93 -18.36
C LYS A 22 7.09 7.12 -17.66
N MET A 23 7.11 7.15 -16.34
CA MET A 23 7.92 6.23 -15.53
C MET A 23 7.23 4.85 -15.45
N ASP A 24 7.94 3.79 -15.84
CA ASP A 24 7.48 2.39 -15.72
C ASP A 24 8.22 1.70 -14.57
N CYS A 25 7.54 1.62 -13.42
CA CYS A 25 8.04 0.95 -12.23
C CYS A 25 7.60 -0.53 -12.24
N LYS A 26 8.41 -1.42 -12.80
CA LYS A 26 8.15 -2.87 -12.79
C LYS A 26 8.97 -3.56 -11.72
N GLY A 27 8.29 -4.33 -10.86
CA GLY A 27 8.95 -5.16 -9.85
C GLY A 27 9.42 -4.43 -8.59
N ILE A 28 9.07 -3.15 -8.42
CA ILE A 28 9.19 -2.47 -7.13
C ILE A 28 8.19 -3.10 -6.15
N GLU A 29 8.61 -3.36 -4.92
CA GLU A 29 7.79 -4.03 -3.90
C GLU A 29 6.50 -3.24 -3.58
N THR A 30 6.46 -1.95 -3.89
CA THR A 30 5.38 -1.03 -3.53
C THR A 30 4.32 -0.81 -4.59
N VAL A 31 4.46 -1.42 -5.77
CA VAL A 31 3.33 -1.64 -6.70
C VAL A 31 2.56 -2.93 -6.38
N ARG A 32 2.90 -3.63 -5.28
CA ARG A 32 2.07 -4.73 -4.76
C ARG A 32 0.83 -4.16 -4.07
N ARG A 33 -0.34 -4.72 -4.40
CA ARG A 33 -1.67 -4.35 -3.85
C ARG A 33 -1.86 -4.59 -2.34
N ASP A 34 -0.84 -5.10 -1.67
CA ASP A 34 -0.86 -5.43 -0.24
C ASP A 34 -0.46 -4.22 0.64
N ASN A 35 -0.07 -3.09 0.03
CA ASN A 35 0.28 -1.86 0.72
C ASN A 35 -0.87 -0.84 0.70
N CYS A 36 -0.87 0.09 1.66
CA CYS A 36 -1.78 1.21 1.63
C CYS A 36 -1.43 2.20 0.50
N GLU A 37 -2.44 2.92 0.01
CA GLU A 37 -2.31 3.85 -1.11
C GLU A 37 -1.28 4.95 -0.83
N LEU A 38 -1.18 5.40 0.42
CA LEU A 38 -0.18 6.38 0.86
C LEU A 38 1.25 5.96 0.50
N VAL A 39 1.61 4.69 0.74
CA VAL A 39 2.97 4.19 0.47
C VAL A 39 3.25 4.13 -1.02
N ALA A 40 2.26 3.70 -1.82
CA ALA A 40 2.39 3.66 -3.27
C ALA A 40 2.62 5.08 -3.83
N SER A 41 1.79 6.04 -3.42
CA SER A 41 1.91 7.44 -3.83
C SER A 41 3.24 8.06 -3.38
N LEU A 42 3.64 7.84 -2.13
CA LEU A 42 4.90 8.37 -1.59
C LEU A 42 6.10 7.91 -2.42
N ILE A 43 6.16 6.63 -2.77
CA ILE A 43 7.29 6.08 -3.52
C ILE A 43 7.29 6.55 -4.97
N SER A 44 6.12 6.64 -5.61
CA SER A 44 6.01 7.21 -6.95
C SER A 44 6.57 8.63 -7.01
N THR A 45 6.17 9.49 -6.07
CA THR A 45 6.68 10.87 -6.00
C THR A 45 8.16 10.91 -5.66
N CYS A 46 8.65 10.08 -4.73
CA CYS A 46 10.08 10.02 -4.42
C CYS A 46 10.92 9.60 -5.63
N LEU A 47 10.46 8.61 -6.40
CA LEU A 47 11.15 8.16 -7.60
C LEU A 47 11.14 9.24 -8.68
N GLU A 48 10.02 9.94 -8.86
CA GLU A 48 9.92 11.08 -9.77
C GLU A 48 10.94 12.16 -9.42
N LYS A 49 11.03 12.55 -8.14
CA LYS A 49 12.03 13.53 -7.67
C LYS A 49 13.47 13.08 -7.90
N LEU A 50 13.75 11.81 -7.66
CA LEU A 50 15.09 11.25 -7.82
C LEU A 50 15.50 11.08 -9.29
N LEU A 51 14.60 10.63 -10.15
CA LEU A 51 14.92 10.20 -11.52
C LEU A 51 14.63 11.28 -12.58
N ILE A 52 13.62 12.12 -12.35
CA ILE A 52 13.23 13.21 -13.25
C ILE A 52 13.87 14.51 -12.78
N GLU A 53 13.54 14.95 -11.56
CA GLU A 53 14.04 16.23 -11.03
C GLU A 53 15.53 16.16 -10.65
N ARG A 54 16.07 14.95 -10.46
CA ARG A 54 17.44 14.70 -9.96
C ARG A 54 17.72 15.42 -8.64
N ASP A 55 16.70 15.56 -7.81
CA ASP A 55 16.78 16.25 -6.53
C ASP A 55 16.57 15.26 -5.36
N PRO A 56 17.65 14.67 -4.84
CA PRO A 56 17.57 13.78 -3.68
C PRO A 56 17.16 14.52 -2.40
N ASN A 57 17.47 15.81 -2.28
CA ASN A 57 17.12 16.59 -1.10
C ASN A 57 15.61 16.86 -1.07
N GLY A 58 15.03 17.24 -2.22
CA GLY A 58 13.59 17.41 -2.37
C GLY A 58 12.82 16.11 -2.08
N ALA A 59 13.36 14.95 -2.46
CA ALA A 59 12.76 13.67 -2.09
C ALA A 59 12.77 13.43 -0.57
N VAL A 60 13.86 13.75 0.11
CA VAL A 60 13.96 13.63 1.58
C VAL A 60 12.99 14.56 2.29
N GLU A 61 12.91 15.83 1.86
CA GLU A 61 11.98 16.80 2.45
C GLU A 61 10.52 16.41 2.24
N TYR A 62 10.19 15.85 1.08
CA TYR A 62 8.86 15.32 0.82
C TYR A 62 8.50 14.15 1.76
N VAL A 63 9.41 13.21 1.98
CA VAL A 63 9.15 12.10 2.93
C VAL A 63 8.94 12.65 4.34
N LYS A 64 9.75 13.62 4.78
CA LYS A 64 9.59 14.26 6.09
C LYS A 64 8.24 14.97 6.22
N SER A 65 7.78 15.66 5.18
CA SER A 65 6.48 16.34 5.21
C SER A 65 5.34 15.33 5.35
N VAL A 66 5.37 14.23 4.59
CA VAL A 66 4.35 13.18 4.69
C VAL A 66 4.36 12.52 6.07
N ILE A 67 5.54 12.26 6.66
CA ILE A 67 5.63 11.74 8.03
C ILE A 67 5.05 12.75 9.03
N SER A 68 5.33 14.04 8.86
CA SER A 68 4.76 15.10 9.71
C SER A 68 3.24 15.15 9.58
N ASP A 69 2.70 15.03 8.38
CA ASP A 69 1.25 15.01 8.14
C ASP A 69 0.59 13.79 8.77
N LEU A 70 1.24 12.63 8.70
CA LEU A 70 0.79 11.40 9.36
C LEU A 70 0.73 11.57 10.88
N LEU A 71 1.79 12.13 11.49
CA LEU A 71 1.87 12.36 12.94
C LEU A 71 0.90 13.45 13.41
N CYS A 72 0.64 14.46 12.59
CA CYS A 72 -0.35 15.50 12.86
C CYS A 72 -1.79 15.08 12.52
N ASN A 73 -2.03 13.82 12.13
CA ASN A 73 -3.35 13.30 11.76
C ASN A 73 -4.03 14.12 10.64
N ARG A 74 -3.24 14.61 9.67
CA ARG A 74 -3.69 15.38 8.51
C ARG A 74 -3.88 14.54 7.24
N ILE A 75 -3.62 13.23 7.33
CA ILE A 75 -3.79 12.28 6.23
C ILE A 75 -5.17 11.63 6.32
N ASP A 76 -5.84 11.53 5.18
CA ASP A 76 -7.13 10.87 5.09
C ASP A 76 -7.00 9.35 5.32
N ILE A 77 -7.95 8.79 6.09
CA ILE A 77 -7.95 7.37 6.45
C ILE A 77 -8.04 6.47 5.21
N SER A 78 -8.70 6.90 4.13
CA SER A 78 -8.78 6.15 2.87
C SER A 78 -7.40 5.76 2.33
N GLN A 79 -6.42 6.65 2.49
CA GLN A 79 -5.05 6.41 2.04
C GLN A 79 -4.30 5.37 2.89
N LEU A 80 -4.81 5.07 4.10
CA LEU A 80 -4.27 4.09 5.03
C LEU A 80 -4.96 2.71 4.92
N VAL A 81 -6.03 2.60 4.12
CA VAL A 81 -6.75 1.34 3.93
C VAL A 81 -5.86 0.34 3.21
N ILE A 82 -5.76 -0.86 3.79
CA ILE A 82 -5.10 -2.01 3.18
C ILE A 82 -6.19 -2.98 2.76
N SER A 83 -6.07 -3.54 1.56
CA SER A 83 -7.04 -4.51 1.05
C SER A 83 -6.35 -5.81 0.70
N LYS A 84 -6.84 -6.93 1.24
CA LYS A 84 -6.29 -8.27 0.98
C LYS A 84 -7.39 -9.26 0.65
N GLU A 85 -7.11 -10.13 -0.31
CA GLU A 85 -8.05 -11.14 -0.76
C GLU A 85 -8.16 -12.27 0.26
N LEU A 86 -9.39 -12.62 0.63
CA LEU A 86 -9.68 -13.74 1.52
C LEU A 86 -9.65 -15.04 0.73
N THR A 87 -8.47 -15.64 0.65
CA THR A 87 -8.25 -16.86 -0.16
C THR A 87 -8.43 -18.16 0.62
N LYS A 88 -8.33 -18.11 1.95
CA LYS A 88 -8.51 -19.27 2.81
C LYS A 88 -9.25 -18.91 4.09
N THR A 89 -9.80 -19.92 4.74
CA THR A 89 -10.43 -19.80 6.05
C THR A 89 -9.38 -19.87 7.17
N ASP A 90 -9.74 -19.42 8.37
CA ASP A 90 -8.85 -19.40 9.54
C ASP A 90 -8.29 -20.79 9.91
N ALA A 91 -9.07 -21.85 9.62
CA ALA A 91 -8.64 -23.24 9.83
C ALA A 91 -7.53 -23.69 8.87
N GLU A 92 -7.35 -23.00 7.74
CA GLU A 92 -6.40 -23.36 6.68
C GLU A 92 -5.12 -22.51 6.71
N TYR A 93 -5.10 -21.43 7.50
CA TYR A 93 -3.92 -20.61 7.70
C TYR A 93 -3.11 -21.10 8.90
N ALA A 94 -1.86 -21.51 8.65
CA ALA A 94 -0.92 -21.85 9.71
C ALA A 94 -0.58 -20.66 10.63
N ASN A 95 -0.76 -19.43 10.15
CA ASN A 95 -0.47 -18.18 10.89
C ASN A 95 -1.65 -17.22 10.78
N LYS A 96 -2.05 -16.64 11.92
CA LYS A 96 -3.13 -15.64 12.00
C LYS A 96 -2.82 -14.43 11.13
N GLN A 97 -3.78 -14.06 10.29
CA GLN A 97 -3.67 -12.92 9.37
C GLN A 97 -4.70 -11.84 9.72
N PRO A 98 -4.34 -10.54 9.61
CA PRO A 98 -5.25 -9.43 9.93
C PRO A 98 -6.61 -9.47 9.21
N HIS A 99 -6.60 -9.61 7.88
CA HIS A 99 -7.81 -9.70 7.05
C HIS A 99 -8.71 -10.92 7.36
N VAL A 100 -8.13 -12.04 7.80
CA VAL A 100 -8.88 -13.26 8.15
C VAL A 100 -9.57 -13.08 9.50
N GLU A 101 -8.84 -12.57 10.49
CA GLU A 101 -9.38 -12.25 11.80
C GLU A 101 -10.48 -11.19 11.71
N LEU A 102 -10.30 -10.17 10.87
CA LEU A 102 -11.34 -9.18 10.61
C LEU A 102 -12.58 -9.82 9.97
N ALA A 103 -12.43 -10.63 8.93
CA ALA A 103 -13.55 -11.32 8.30
C ALA A 103 -14.33 -12.20 9.31
N ASN A 104 -13.62 -12.86 10.24
CA ASN A 104 -14.24 -13.62 11.32
C ASN A 104 -14.96 -12.71 12.34
N LYS A 105 -14.37 -11.57 12.71
CA LYS A 105 -15.03 -10.56 13.56
C LYS A 105 -16.31 -10.04 12.90
N MET A 106 -16.27 -9.72 11.60
CA MET A 106 -17.43 -9.27 10.84
C MET A 106 -18.53 -10.33 10.84
N ARG A 107 -18.18 -11.60 10.59
CA ARG A 107 -19.13 -12.73 10.62
C ARG A 107 -19.78 -12.95 11.99
N LYS A 108 -19.05 -12.70 13.08
CA LYS A 108 -19.60 -12.75 14.44
C LYS A 108 -20.54 -11.59 14.76
N ARG A 109 -20.31 -10.41 14.17
CA ARG A 109 -21.14 -9.20 14.36
C ARG A 109 -22.42 -9.28 13.54
N ASP A 110 -22.29 -9.56 12.25
CA ASP A 110 -23.40 -9.73 11.31
C ASP A 110 -23.00 -10.74 10.22
N PRO A 111 -23.56 -11.97 10.24
CA PRO A 111 -23.28 -12.98 9.23
C PRO A 111 -23.66 -12.55 7.80
N GLY A 112 -24.63 -11.64 7.63
CA GLY A 112 -25.13 -11.23 6.32
C GLY A 112 -24.21 -10.29 5.56
N SER A 113 -23.36 -9.52 6.28
CA SER A 113 -22.44 -8.54 5.70
C SER A 113 -20.98 -9.03 5.67
N ALA A 114 -20.74 -10.28 6.04
CA ALA A 114 -19.38 -10.81 6.17
C ALA A 114 -18.76 -11.13 4.80
N PRO A 115 -17.46 -10.87 4.60
CA PRO A 115 -16.77 -11.24 3.36
C PRO A 115 -16.76 -12.77 3.12
N ASN A 116 -16.91 -13.16 1.86
CA ASN A 116 -16.81 -14.54 1.40
C ASN A 116 -15.40 -14.86 0.87
N LEU A 117 -15.13 -16.15 0.65
CA LEU A 117 -13.90 -16.59 -0.01
C LEU A 117 -13.85 -16.01 -1.44
N GLY A 118 -12.71 -15.39 -1.77
CA GLY A 118 -12.50 -14.64 -3.01
C GLY A 118 -12.79 -13.14 -2.92
N ASP A 119 -13.47 -12.68 -1.86
CA ASP A 119 -13.69 -11.25 -1.65
C ASP A 119 -12.42 -10.56 -1.13
N ARG A 120 -12.27 -9.26 -1.45
CA ARG A 120 -11.23 -8.44 -0.84
C ARG A 120 -11.76 -7.80 0.44
N VAL A 121 -11.02 -7.98 1.52
CA VAL A 121 -11.32 -7.41 2.83
C VAL A 121 -10.50 -6.13 3.00
N PRO A 122 -11.13 -4.94 2.98
CA PRO A 122 -10.48 -3.69 3.37
C PRO A 122 -10.35 -3.64 4.90
N TYR A 123 -9.23 -3.15 5.40
CA TYR A 123 -9.00 -2.95 6.82
C TYR A 123 -7.97 -1.84 7.08
N VAL A 124 -8.02 -1.28 8.27
CA VAL A 124 -6.99 -0.40 8.82
C VAL A 124 -6.40 -1.00 10.09
N ILE A 125 -5.17 -0.62 10.43
CA ILE A 125 -4.55 -1.04 11.69
C ILE A 125 -4.72 0.08 12.72
N ILE A 126 -5.45 -0.21 13.79
CA ILE A 126 -5.67 0.73 14.88
C ILE A 126 -4.50 0.74 15.89
N PRO A 127 -4.31 1.85 16.63
CA PRO A 127 -3.42 1.87 17.78
C PRO A 127 -3.83 0.79 18.78
N GLY A 128 -2.85 0.12 19.40
CA GLY A 128 -3.09 -0.89 20.42
C GLY A 128 -1.99 -0.89 21.48
N THR A 129 -2.00 -1.90 22.34
CA THR A 129 -1.04 -1.98 23.44
C THR A 129 0.34 -2.46 22.96
N LYS A 130 1.39 -2.18 23.75
CA LYS A 130 2.76 -2.61 23.45
C LYS A 130 2.80 -4.14 23.30
N ASN A 131 3.40 -4.63 22.20
CA ASN A 131 3.46 -6.04 21.80
C ASN A 131 2.14 -6.69 21.35
N GLN A 132 1.07 -5.93 21.17
CA GLN A 132 -0.16 -6.49 20.62
C GLN A 132 0.04 -6.90 19.14
N PRO A 133 -0.28 -8.14 18.77
CA PRO A 133 -0.14 -8.60 17.40
C PRO A 133 -0.97 -7.76 16.42
N ALA A 134 -0.42 -7.48 15.24
CA ALA A 134 -1.09 -6.65 14.24
C ALA A 134 -2.43 -7.26 13.77
N TYR A 135 -2.58 -8.59 13.81
CA TYR A 135 -3.81 -9.26 13.40
C TYR A 135 -5.01 -8.97 14.32
N GLU A 136 -4.78 -8.60 15.58
CA GLU A 136 -5.88 -8.24 16.50
C GLU A 136 -6.36 -6.81 16.31
N ARG A 137 -5.48 -5.98 15.75
CA ARG A 137 -5.66 -4.54 15.55
C ARG A 137 -6.23 -4.17 14.18
N ALA A 138 -6.64 -5.16 13.39
CA ALA A 138 -7.40 -4.91 12.18
C ALA A 138 -8.87 -4.62 12.52
N GLU A 139 -9.37 -3.52 11.96
CA GLU A 139 -10.78 -3.13 11.92
C GLU A 139 -11.18 -2.64 10.53
#